data_AF-A0A177JNA3-F1
#
_entry.id   AF-A0A177JNA3-F1
#
_cell.length_a   1.000
_cell.length_b   1.000
_cell.length_c   1.000
_cell.angle_alpha   90.00
_cell.angle_beta   90.00
_cell.angle_gamma   90.00
#
_symmetry.space_group_name_H-M   'P 1'
#
loop_
_entity.id
_entity.type
_entity.pdbx_description
1 polymer ?
#
loop_
_entity_poly.entity_id
_entity_poly.type
_entity_poly.pdbx_seq_one_letter_code
_entity_poly.pdbx_strand_id
1 'polypeptide(L)' 'MADLKLGKLPDRTPVKLAITITSDLQAALQSYAAIYAQTYGVEEPVADLVPAMLAAFLESDRVFVRERDARGRGQK' A
#
# COMPACT_ATOMS: atom_id res chain seq x y z
N MET A 1 -26.17 14.33 -25.04
CA MET A 1 -26.03 13.02 -24.36
C MET A 1 -25.48 13.31 -22.98
N ALA A 2 -26.14 12.85 -21.93
CA ALA A 2 -25.74 13.16 -20.56
C ALA A 2 -24.56 12.28 -20.15
N ASP A 3 -23.36 12.85 -20.07
CA ASP A 3 -22.20 12.18 -19.49
C ASP A 3 -22.46 11.89 -18.00
N LEU A 4 -22.22 10.64 -17.61
CA LEU A 4 -22.23 10.21 -16.21
C LEU A 4 -21.18 11.04 -15.45
N LYS A 5 -21.63 11.80 -14.43
CA LYS A 5 -20.76 12.55 -13.52
C LYS A 5 -19.78 11.66 -12.73
N LEU A 6 -20.01 10.36 -12.72
CA LEU A 6 -19.10 9.38 -12.17
C LEU A 6 -18.26 8.81 -13.32
N GLY A 7 -17.04 9.34 -13.47
CA GLY A 7 -16.03 8.73 -14.33
C GLY A 7 -15.78 7.28 -13.93
N LYS A 8 -15.26 6.47 -14.86
CA LYS A 8 -14.95 5.05 -14.65
C LYS A 8 -14.23 4.87 -13.31
N LEU A 9 -14.81 4.05 -12.43
CA LEU A 9 -14.22 3.74 -11.14
C LEU A 9 -12.79 3.24 -11.38
N PRO A 10 -11.81 3.65 -10.56
CA PRO A 10 -10.44 3.19 -10.70
C PRO A 10 -10.43 1.66 -10.64
N ASP A 11 -9.56 1.05 -11.44
CA ASP A 11 -9.38 -0.39 -11.42
C ASP A 11 -8.94 -0.81 -10.01
N ARG A 12 -9.82 -1.54 -9.32
CA ARG A 12 -9.59 -2.06 -7.97
C ARG A 12 -9.18 -3.53 -7.99
N THR A 13 -8.80 -4.05 -9.15
CA THR A 13 -8.41 -5.46 -9.26
C THR A 13 -7.16 -5.69 -8.42
N PRO A 14 -7.21 -6.54 -7.38
CA PRO A 14 -6.04 -6.84 -6.58
C PRO A 14 -5.01 -7.55 -7.45
N VAL A 15 -3.78 -7.02 -7.49
CA VAL A 15 -2.67 -7.61 -8.22
C VAL A 15 -1.84 -8.44 -7.25
N LYS A 16 -1.70 -9.75 -7.53
CA LYS A 16 -0.81 -10.62 -6.75
C LYS A 16 0.64 -10.28 -7.09
N LEU A 17 1.39 -9.79 -6.10
CA LEU A 17 2.81 -9.51 -6.22
C LEU A 17 3.62 -10.61 -5.51
N ALA A 18 4.42 -11.36 -6.26
CA ALA A 18 5.39 -12.29 -5.70
C ALA A 18 6.75 -11.60 -5.57
N ILE A 19 7.27 -11.50 -4.34
CA ILE A 19 8.59 -10.93 -4.04
C ILE A 19 9.45 -11.91 -3.26
N THR A 20 10.76 -11.84 -3.46
CA THR A 20 11.73 -12.48 -2.58
C THR A 20 12.24 -11.43 -1.60
N ILE A 21 12.17 -11.74 -0.30
CA ILE A 21 12.69 -10.88 0.77
C ILE A 21 13.88 -11.54 1.46
N THR A 22 14.71 -10.73 2.11
CA THR A 22 15.79 -11.24 2.96
C THR A 22 15.23 -11.84 4.25
N SER A 23 16.00 -12.74 4.87
CA SER A 23 15.65 -13.31 6.18
C SER A 23 15.51 -12.25 7.27
N ASP A 24 16.35 -11.22 7.23
CA ASP A 24 16.30 -10.08 8.15
C ASP A 24 14.97 -9.32 8.03
N LEU A 25 14.53 -9.02 6.81
CA LEU A 25 13.25 -8.35 6.58
C LEU A 25 12.07 -9.23 7.02
N GLN A 26 12.13 -10.55 6.80
CA GLN A 26 11.12 -11.47 7.29
C GLN A 26 10.99 -11.42 8.83
N ALA A 27 12.12 -11.45 9.54
CA ALA A 27 12.13 -11.41 11.00
C ALA A 27 11.61 -10.07 11.55
N ALA A 28 11.95 -8.96 10.89
CA ALA A 28 11.43 -7.63 11.22
C ALA A 28 9.91 -7.55 11.03
N LEU A 29 9.39 -8.08 9.92
CA LEU A 29 7.95 -8.11 9.64
C LEU A 29 7.16 -8.96 10.65
N GLN A 30 7.68 -10.12 11.03
CA GLN A 30 7.08 -10.96 12.07
C GLN A 30 7.05 -10.25 13.43
N SER A 31 8.14 -9.59 13.79
CA SER A 31 8.23 -8.80 15.02
C SER A 31 7.22 -7.65 15.02
N TYR A 32 7.05 -6.97 13.89
CA TYR A 32 6.04 -5.93 13.74
C TYR A 32 4.62 -6.49 13.91
N ALA A 33 4.29 -7.62 13.28
CA ALA A 33 2.98 -8.25 13.41
C ALA A 33 2.66 -8.61 14.87
N ALA A 34 3.65 -9.11 15.62
CA ALA A 34 3.49 -9.39 17.05
C ALA A 34 3.23 -8.12 17.88
N ILE A 35 3.91 -7.00 17.56
CA ILE A 35 3.66 -5.72 18.22
C ILE A 35 2.28 -5.16 17.85
N TYR A 36 1.88 -5.27 16.59
CA TYR A 36 0.56 -4.86 16.11
C TYR A 36 -0.54 -5.62 16.85
N ALA A 37 -0.42 -6.94 16.97
CA ALA A 37 -1.36 -7.77 17.72
C ALA A 37 -1.42 -7.40 19.20
N GLN A 38 -0.28 -7.12 19.84
CA GLN A 38 -0.27 -6.64 21.23
C GLN A 38 -0.92 -5.26 21.39
N THR A 39 -0.76 -4.38 20.41
CA THR A 39 -1.27 -3.01 20.45
C THR A 39 -2.77 -2.94 20.21
N TYR A 40 -3.27 -3.70 19.24
CA TYR A 40 -4.66 -3.64 18.78
C TYR A 40 -5.51 -4.84 19.20
N GLY A 41 -4.91 -5.86 19.81
CA GLY A 41 -5.59 -7.10 20.20
C GLY A 41 -6.01 -7.99 19.03
N VAL A 42 -5.54 -7.69 17.81
CA VAL A 42 -5.89 -8.40 16.58
C VAL A 42 -4.63 -8.97 15.95
N GLU A 43 -4.58 -10.29 15.85
CA GLU A 43 -3.52 -10.96 15.11
C GLU A 43 -3.86 -10.95 13.62
N GLU A 44 -3.05 -10.23 12.83
CA GLU A 44 -3.16 -10.24 11.37
C GLU A 44 -1.90 -10.84 10.74
N PRO A 45 -2.04 -11.67 9.70
CA PRO A 45 -0.92 -12.19 8.95
C PRO A 45 -0.05 -11.06 8.39
N VAL A 46 1.27 -11.24 8.39
CA VAL A 46 2.21 -10.31 7.76
C VAL A 46 1.81 -9.99 6.32
N ALA A 47 1.29 -10.97 5.58
CA ALA A 47 0.86 -10.79 4.19
C ALA A 47 -0.28 -9.77 4.03
N ASP A 48 -1.13 -9.61 5.05
CA ASP A 48 -2.24 -8.66 5.05
C ASP A 48 -1.80 -7.27 5.55
N LEU A 49 -0.79 -7.23 6.43
CA LEU A 49 -0.17 -5.99 6.88
C LEU A 49 0.73 -5.35 5.82
N VAL A 50 1.43 -6.14 4.99
CA VAL A 50 2.38 -5.65 3.98
C VAL A 50 1.77 -4.63 3.01
N PRO A 51 0.58 -4.86 2.39
CA PRO A 51 -0.06 -3.85 1.55
C PRO A 51 -0.30 -2.52 2.26
N ALA A 52 -0.76 -2.54 3.52
CA ALA A 52 -1.00 -1.34 4.30
C ALA A 52 0.31 -0.61 4.65
N MET A 53 1.36 -1.36 5.03
CA MET A 53 2.69 -0.81 5.28
C MET A 53 3.28 -0.13 4.04
N LEU A 54 3.16 -0.77 2.87
CA LEU A 54 3.66 -0.22 1.60
C LEU A 54 2.87 1.03 1.19
N ALA A 55 1.55 1.03 1.37
CA ALA A 55 0.72 2.20 1.12
C ALA A 55 1.16 3.38 2.02
N ALA A 56 1.27 3.15 3.33
CA ALA A 56 1.71 4.16 4.28
C ALA A 56 3.12 4.68 3.97
N PHE A 57 4.04 3.79 3.57
CA PHE A 57 5.38 4.18 3.14
C PHE A 57 5.34 5.12 1.93
N LEU A 58 4.62 4.74 0.87
CA LEU A 58 4.47 5.56 -0.34
C LEU A 58 3.79 6.90 -0.06
N GLU A 59 2.81 6.94 0.85
CA GLU A 59 2.15 8.18 1.28
C GLU A 59 3.06 9.08 2.11
N SER A 60 3.96 8.49 2.90
CA SER A 60 4.92 9.23 3.73
C SER A 60 6.05 9.87 2.92
N ASP A 61 6.40 9.31 1.75
CA ASP A 61 7.45 9.84 0.88
C ASP A 61 6.94 11.06 0.09
N ARG A 62 7.22 12.25 0.63
CA ARG A 62 6.83 13.53 0.04
C ARG A 62 7.41 13.75 -1.35
N VAL A 63 8.62 13.24 -1.63
CA VAL A 63 9.24 13.38 -2.95
C VAL A 63 8.48 12.52 -3.94
N PHE A 64 8.21 11.26 -3.59
CA PHE A 64 7.38 10.38 -4.39
C PHE A 64 5.99 10.97 -4.67
N VAL A 65 5.29 11.46 -3.66
CA VAL A 65 3.95 12.04 -3.81
C VAL A 65 3.98 13.24 -4.76
N ARG A 66 4.95 14.15 -4.61
CA ARG A 66 5.11 15.32 -5.49
C ARG A 66 5.34 14.93 -6.95
N GLU A 67 6.24 13.98 -7.20
CA GLU A 67 6.57 13.51 -8.54
C GLU A 67 5.39 12.76 -9.18
N ARG A 68 4.68 11.93 -8.41
CA ARG A 68 3.47 11.24 -8.86
C ARG A 68 2.37 12.22 -9.27
N ASP A 69 2.13 13.25 -8.46
CA ASP A 69 1.12 14.27 -8.74
C ASP A 69 1.52 15.15 -9.94
N ALA A 70 2.80 15.48 -10.08
CA ALA A 70 3.32 16.21 -11.24
C ALA A 70 3.10 15.42 -12.53
N ARG A 71 3.37 14.11 -12.53
CA ARG A 71 3.11 13.21 -13.67
C ARG A 71 1.61 13.06 -13.96
N GLY A 72 0.78 12.96 -12.92
CA GLY A 72 -0.69 12.87 -13.08
C GLY A 72 -1.31 14.14 -13.66
N ARG A 73 -0.72 15.32 -13.39
CA ARG A 73 -1.14 16.60 -13.98
C ARG A 73 -0.70 16.78 -15.44
N GLY A 74 0.41 16.17 -15.85
CA GLY A 74 0.89 16.22 -17.25
C GLY A 74 0.21 15.24 -18.20
N GLN A 75 -0.60 14.31 -17.69
CA GLN A 75 -1.37 13.33 -18.48
C GLN A 75 -2.86 13.72 -18.62
N LYS A 76 -3.24 14.89 -18.12
CA LYS A 76 -4.60 15.45 -18.18
C LYS A 76 -4.69 16.52 -19.25
#